data_AF-A0AAV4N7T7-F1
#
_entry.id   AF-A0AAV4N7T7-F1
#
_cell.length_a   1.000
_cell.length_b   1.000
_cell.length_c   1.000
_cell.angle_alpha   90.00
_cell.angle_beta   90.00
_cell.angle_gamma   90.00
#
_symmetry.space_group_name_H-M   'P 1'
#
loop_
_entity.id
_entity.type
_entity.pdbx_description
1 polymer ?
#
loop_
_entity_poly.entity_id
_entity_poly.type
_entity_poly.pdbx_seq_one_letter_code
_entity_poly.pdbx_strand_id
1 'polypeptide(L)'
;DCCHDIVLDDICRALGDDPAKIKVLLEKAKKHYLETNGDEIYHCPAPDCSMFFYKNEITGKLNCPLCQNDICVKCNVVYHQGFTCDMYQGSKNDPDYSFKVWQKNSKTVKGVLNVIQLFKRVEAVTT
;
A
#
# COMPACT_ATOMS: atom_id res chain seq x y z
N ASP A 1 47.92 9.33 6.50
CA ASP A 1 47.08 8.47 7.35
C ASP A 1 46.01 9.28 8.03
N CYS A 2 44.77 9.12 7.58
CA CYS A 2 43.60 9.80 8.12
C CYS A 2 42.84 8.76 8.97
N CYS A 3 43.19 8.63 10.25
CA CYS A 3 42.53 7.72 11.20
C CYS A 3 41.69 8.50 12.23
N HIS A 4 41.20 9.67 11.85
CA HIS A 4 40.31 10.44 12.72
C HIS A 4 38.87 10.20 12.31
N ASP A 5 38.03 9.95 13.31
CA ASP A 5 36.58 9.93 13.10
C ASP A 5 36.14 11.28 12.59
N ILE A 6 35.37 11.28 11.49
CA ILE A 6 34.74 12.50 10.99
C ILE A 6 33.57 12.79 11.92
N VAL A 7 33.66 13.88 12.68
CA VAL A 7 32.56 14.33 13.54
C VAL A 7 31.67 15.32 12.80
N LEU A 8 30.47 15.57 13.33
CA LEU A 8 29.53 16.52 12.73
C LEU A 8 30.14 17.93 12.56
N ASP A 9 30.98 18.35 13.49
CA ASP A 9 31.68 19.64 13.44
C ASP A 9 32.63 19.74 12.22
N ASP A 10 33.31 18.65 11.84
CA ASP A 10 34.16 18.63 10.65
C ASP A 10 33.33 18.79 9.38
N ILE A 11 32.17 18.16 9.32
CA ILE A 11 31.24 18.26 8.20
C ILE A 11 30.70 19.69 8.09
N CYS A 12 30.26 20.28 9.21
CA CYS A 12 29.78 21.67 9.25
C CYS A 12 30.86 22.64 8.80
N ARG A 13 32.07 22.53 9.36
CA ARG A 13 33.22 23.36 9.01
C ARG A 13 33.62 23.20 7.54
N ALA A 14 33.65 21.98 7.01
CA ALA A 14 33.99 21.72 5.60
C ALA A 14 32.96 22.33 4.63
N LEU A 15 31.70 22.43 5.05
CA LEU A 15 30.65 23.11 4.27
C LEU A 15 30.65 24.63 4.47
N GLY A 16 31.45 25.14 5.40
CA GLY A 16 31.54 26.55 5.77
C GLY A 16 30.34 27.02 6.59
N ASP A 17 29.75 26.12 7.40
CA ASP A 17 28.56 26.36 8.24
C ASP A 17 27.36 26.89 7.45
N ASP A 18 27.33 26.63 6.14
CA ASP A 18 26.27 27.08 5.24
C ASP A 18 25.04 26.16 5.38
N PRO A 19 23.92 26.67 5.92
CA PRO A 19 22.72 25.87 6.16
C PRO A 19 22.13 25.31 4.86
N ALA A 20 22.32 25.98 3.71
CA ALA A 20 21.84 25.48 2.43
C ALA A 20 22.64 24.25 1.96
N LYS A 21 23.97 24.27 2.13
CA LYS A 21 24.81 23.12 1.79
C LYS A 21 24.58 21.94 2.73
N ILE A 22 24.41 22.20 4.02
CA ILE A 22 24.07 21.16 5.02
C ILE A 22 22.74 20.50 4.64
N LYS A 23 21.72 21.29 4.29
CA LYS A 23 20.42 20.77 3.84
C LYS A 23 20.57 19.89 2.59
N VAL A 24 21.31 20.34 1.59
CA VAL A 24 21.54 19.55 0.36
C VAL A 24 22.27 18.23 0.67
N LEU A 25 23.27 18.25 1.55
CA LEU A 25 23.97 17.04 1.98
C LEU A 25 23.02 16.07 2.69
N LEU A 26 22.22 16.57 3.63
CA LEU A 26 21.27 15.76 4.39
C LEU A 26 20.24 15.09 3.47
N GLU A 27 19.66 15.83 2.52
CA GLU A 27 18.71 15.25 1.57
C GLU A 27 19.35 14.18 0.68
N LYS A 28 20.59 14.38 0.23
CA LYS A 28 21.34 13.36 -0.53
C LYS A 28 21.66 12.13 0.31
N ALA A 29 22.12 12.33 1.54
CA ALA A 29 22.44 11.24 2.47
C ALA A 29 21.20 10.42 2.80
N LYS A 30 20.08 11.09 3.11
CA LYS A 30 18.77 10.44 3.33
C LYS A 30 18.35 9.64 2.11
N LYS A 31 18.41 10.23 0.91
CA LYS A 31 18.05 9.54 -0.34
C LYS A 31 18.89 8.27 -0.53
N HIS A 32 20.21 8.39 -0.38
CA HIS A 32 21.13 7.27 -0.53
C HIS A 32 20.85 6.14 0.49
N TYR A 33 20.56 6.50 1.73
CA TYR A 33 20.17 5.55 2.77
C TYR A 33 18.88 4.80 2.41
N LEU A 34 17.84 5.52 1.97
CA LEU A 34 16.57 4.91 1.57
C LEU A 34 16.73 3.97 0.36
N GLU A 35 17.58 4.32 -0.60
CA GLU A 35 17.87 3.49 -1.77
C GLU A 35 18.65 2.22 -1.40
N THR A 36 19.56 2.32 -0.42
CA THR A 36 20.42 1.20 0.01
C THR A 36 19.70 0.24 0.95
N ASN A 37 18.74 0.74 1.74
CA ASN A 37 18.00 -0.02 2.76
C ASN A 37 16.53 -0.28 2.37
N GLY A 38 16.19 -0.23 1.08
CA GLY A 38 14.80 -0.43 0.61
C GLY A 38 14.16 -1.76 1.02
N ASP A 39 14.97 -2.79 1.27
CA ASP A 39 14.50 -4.08 1.76
C ASP A 39 14.08 -4.06 3.24
N GLU A 40 14.55 -3.08 4.01
CA GLU A 40 14.28 -2.92 5.45
C GLU A 40 13.31 -1.78 5.76
N ILE A 41 12.88 -1.03 4.74
CA ILE A 41 12.07 0.18 4.89
C ILE A 41 10.77 0.10 4.08
N TYR A 42 9.70 0.70 4.60
CA TYR A 42 8.46 0.99 3.88
C TYR A 42 8.20 2.50 3.85
N HIS A 43 7.80 3.02 2.69
CA HIS A 43 7.32 4.39 2.56
C HIS A 43 5.83 4.48 2.90
N CYS A 44 5.41 5.62 3.46
CA CYS A 44 3.99 5.94 3.57
C CYS A 44 3.36 5.94 2.17
N PRO A 45 2.25 5.20 1.93
CA PRO A 45 1.60 5.13 0.63
C PRO A 45 0.69 6.33 0.32
N ALA A 46 0.53 7.27 1.27
CA ALA A 46 -0.26 8.47 1.05
C ALA A 46 0.46 9.40 0.06
N PRO A 47 -0.25 10.00 -0.91
CA PRO A 47 0.33 11.02 -1.79
C PRO A 47 0.99 12.14 -0.98
N ASP A 48 2.12 12.64 -1.47
CA ASP A 48 2.87 13.76 -0.88
C ASP A 48 3.36 13.56 0.57
N CYS A 49 3.34 12.33 1.09
CA CYS A 49 3.92 12.01 2.40
C CYS A 49 5.34 11.46 2.27
N SER A 50 6.31 12.08 2.96
CA SER A 50 7.73 11.67 2.92
C SER A 50 8.16 10.78 4.11
N MET A 51 7.19 10.32 4.91
CA MET A 51 7.42 9.43 6.05
C MET A 51 7.78 8.02 5.59
N PHE A 52 8.67 7.36 6.34
CA PHE A 52 9.03 5.96 6.15
C PHE A 52 9.13 5.24 7.50
N PHE A 53 9.08 3.92 7.48
CA PHE A 53 9.06 3.05 8.65
C PHE A 53 9.95 1.82 8.43
N TYR A 54 10.53 1.26 9.49
CA TYR A 54 11.30 0.01 9.39
C TYR A 54 10.39 -1.22 9.43
N LYS A 55 10.60 -2.20 8.55
CA LYS A 55 9.68 -3.35 8.40
C LYS A 55 9.58 -4.21 9.66
N ASN A 56 10.64 -4.28 10.45
CA ASN A 56 10.73 -5.10 11.66
C ASN A 56 9.95 -4.52 12.86
N GLU A 57 9.55 -3.25 12.81
CA GLU A 57 8.91 -2.56 13.95
C GLU A 57 7.37 -2.53 13.87
N ILE A 58 6.78 -2.96 12.76
CA ILE A 58 5.36 -2.70 12.47
C ILE A 58 4.61 -3.94 12.00
N THR A 59 3.46 -4.18 12.64
CA THR A 59 2.51 -5.22 12.23
C THR A 59 1.08 -4.68 12.20
N GLY A 60 0.28 -5.13 11.24
CA GLY A 60 -1.14 -4.78 11.16
C GLY A 60 -1.42 -3.34 10.67
N LYS A 61 -2.05 -2.53 11.52
CA LYS A 61 -2.50 -1.16 11.23
C LYS A 61 -1.57 -0.16 11.90
N LEU A 62 -1.08 0.80 11.15
CA LEU A 62 -0.18 1.86 11.61
C LEU A 62 -0.81 3.24 11.33
N ASN A 63 -0.69 4.18 12.25
CA ASN A 63 -1.02 5.57 12.00
C ASN A 63 0.25 6.37 11.63
N CYS A 64 0.23 7.08 10.51
CA CYS A 64 1.37 7.89 10.08
C CYS A 64 1.46 9.18 10.92
N PRO A 65 2.58 9.45 11.62
CA PRO A 65 2.68 10.66 12.45
C PRO A 65 2.76 11.95 11.63
N LEU A 66 3.12 11.87 10.33
CA LEU A 66 3.27 13.03 9.46
C LEU A 66 1.94 13.44 8.80
N CYS A 67 1.27 12.50 8.14
CA CYS A 67 0.04 12.77 7.38
C CYS A 67 -1.24 12.28 8.08
N GLN A 68 -1.12 11.62 9.24
CA GLN A 68 -2.22 11.09 10.07
C GLN A 68 -3.10 10.03 9.40
N ASN A 69 -2.77 9.60 8.18
CA ASN A 69 -3.46 8.49 7.53
C ASN A 69 -3.14 7.17 8.23
N ASP A 70 -4.17 6.34 8.35
CA ASP A 70 -4.00 4.95 8.72
C ASP A 70 -3.46 4.15 7.52
N ILE A 71 -2.54 3.24 7.78
CA ILE A 71 -1.83 2.42 6.80
C ILE A 71 -2.05 0.95 7.15
N CYS A 72 -2.40 0.14 6.14
CA CYS A 72 -2.35 -1.31 6.26
C CYS A 72 -0.94 -1.78 5.91
N VAL A 73 -0.16 -2.21 6.91
CA VAL A 73 1.24 -2.62 6.73
C VAL A 73 1.34 -3.85 5.82
N LYS A 74 0.40 -4.80 5.95
CA LYS A 74 0.37 -6.02 5.14
C LYS A 74 0.15 -5.75 3.64
N CYS A 75 -0.71 -4.79 3.32
CA CYS A 75 -1.02 -4.42 1.93
C CYS A 75 -0.15 -3.26 1.41
N ASN A 76 0.57 -2.55 2.29
CA ASN A 76 1.29 -1.30 2.03
C ASN A 76 0.46 -0.24 1.28
N VAL A 77 -0.76 0.02 1.77
CA VAL A 77 -1.70 1.01 1.21
C VAL A 77 -2.35 1.82 2.33
N VAL A 78 -2.94 2.97 1.98
CA VAL A 78 -3.86 3.67 2.89
C VAL A 78 -4.96 2.71 3.30
N TYR A 79 -5.26 2.67 4.60
CA TYR A 79 -6.03 1.60 5.23
C TYR A 79 -7.39 1.38 4.57
N HIS A 80 -7.67 0.13 4.19
CA HIS A 80 -8.87 -0.27 3.48
C HIS A 80 -10.05 -0.52 4.44
N GLN A 81 -10.65 0.55 4.94
CA GLN A 81 -11.73 0.47 5.91
C GLN A 81 -12.93 -0.36 5.39
N GLY A 82 -13.42 -1.29 6.20
CA GLY A 82 -14.55 -2.16 5.86
C GLY A 82 -14.18 -3.39 5.02
N PHE A 83 -12.92 -3.55 4.63
CA PHE A 83 -12.43 -4.73 3.89
C PHE A 83 -11.34 -5.45 4.70
N THR A 84 -11.35 -6.79 4.66
CA THR A 84 -10.15 -7.55 5.02
C THR A 84 -9.09 -7.39 3.92
N CYS A 85 -7.83 -7.72 4.21
CA CYS A 85 -6.77 -7.67 3.19
C CYS A 85 -7.13 -8.51 1.96
N ASP A 86 -7.69 -9.71 2.16
CA ASP A 86 -8.05 -10.62 1.06
C ASP A 86 -9.20 -10.06 0.20
N MET A 87 -10.18 -9.41 0.83
CA MET A 87 -11.25 -8.73 0.10
C MET A 87 -10.73 -7.53 -0.69
N TYR A 88 -9.85 -6.73 -0.09
CA TYR A 88 -9.24 -5.58 -0.76
C TYR A 88 -8.44 -6.03 -2.00
N GLN A 89 -7.58 -7.03 -1.85
CA GLN A 89 -6.79 -7.57 -2.96
C GLN A 89 -7.68 -8.19 -4.04
N GLY A 90 -8.72 -8.93 -3.65
CA GLY A 90 -9.70 -9.46 -4.59
C GLY A 90 -10.37 -8.37 -5.43
N SER A 91 -10.79 -7.28 -4.80
CA SER A 91 -11.43 -6.14 -5.48
C SER A 91 -10.50 -5.39 -6.45
N LYS A 92 -9.19 -5.41 -6.21
CA LYS A 92 -8.19 -4.79 -7.10
C LYS A 92 -7.96 -5.62 -8.36
N ASN A 93 -8.01 -6.95 -8.22
CA ASN A 93 -7.67 -7.87 -9.30
C ASN A 93 -8.86 -8.21 -10.20
N ASP A 94 -10.09 -8.00 -9.71
CA ASP A 94 -11.31 -8.37 -10.42
C ASP A 94 -12.40 -7.31 -10.20
N PRO A 95 -12.80 -6.54 -11.23
CA PRO A 95 -13.84 -5.51 -11.10
C PRO A 95 -15.20 -6.10 -10.70
N ASP A 96 -15.45 -7.37 -11.00
CA ASP A 96 -16.68 -8.06 -10.65
C ASP A 96 -16.58 -8.81 -9.31
N TYR A 97 -15.48 -8.65 -8.55
CA TYR A 97 -15.24 -9.38 -7.30
C TYR A 97 -16.43 -9.30 -6.34
N SER A 98 -16.93 -8.09 -6.09
CA SER A 98 -18.06 -7.85 -5.18
C SER A 98 -19.33 -8.54 -5.67
N PHE A 99 -19.59 -8.52 -6.98
CA PHE A 99 -20.74 -9.19 -7.59
C PHE A 99 -20.62 -10.71 -7.46
N LYS A 100 -19.43 -11.28 -7.72
CA LYS A 100 -19.16 -12.72 -7.59
C LYS A 100 -19.28 -13.19 -6.14
N VAL A 101 -18.79 -12.40 -5.17
CA VAL A 101 -18.95 -12.68 -3.74
C VAL A 101 -20.43 -12.65 -3.36
N TRP A 102 -21.18 -11.64 -3.82
CA TRP A 102 -22.63 -11.56 -3.60
C TRP A 102 -23.39 -12.74 -4.22
N GLN A 103 -23.06 -13.13 -5.46
CA GLN A 103 -23.70 -14.24 -6.17
C GLN A 103 -23.49 -15.58 -5.45
N LYS A 104 -22.29 -15.81 -4.91
CA LYS A 104 -21.98 -17.03 -4.11
C LYS A 104 -22.76 -17.08 -2.79
N ASN A 105 -22.97 -15.92 -2.17
CA ASN A 105 -23.62 -15.82 -0.86
C ASN A 105 -25.15 -15.68 -0.94
N SER A 106 -25.70 -15.38 -2.13
CA SER A 106 -27.14 -15.20 -2.34
C SER A 106 -27.83 -16.52 -2.71
N LYS A 107 -28.67 -17.05 -1.82
CA LYS A 107 -29.45 -18.28 -2.05
C LYS A 107 -30.47 -18.15 -3.20
N THR A 108 -30.82 -16.92 -3.62
CA THR A 108 -31.96 -16.61 -4.51
C THR A 108 -31.63 -16.66 -6.01
N VAL A 109 -30.35 -16.72 -6.41
CA VAL A 109 -29.98 -16.73 -7.85
C VAL A 109 -30.34 -18.06 -8.55
N LYS A 110 -30.61 -19.12 -7.78
CA LYS A 110 -31.11 -20.41 -8.34
C LYS A 110 -32.52 -20.30 -8.96
N GLY A 111 -33.33 -19.31 -8.59
CA GLY A 111 -34.69 -19.15 -9.12
C GLY A 111 -34.76 -18.51 -10.51
N VAL A 112 -33.81 -17.62 -10.84
CA VAL A 112 -33.84 -16.86 -12.11
C VAL A 112 -33.29 -17.67 -13.28
N LEU A 113 -32.36 -18.60 -13.04
CA LEU A 113 -31.91 -19.56 -14.07
C LEU A 113 -33.00 -20.55 -14.50
N ASN A 114 -34.00 -20.82 -13.64
CA ASN A 114 -35.10 -21.72 -14.00
C ASN A 114 -36.06 -21.11 -15.03
N VAL A 115 -36.16 -19.78 -15.10
CA VAL A 115 -37.07 -19.11 -16.05
C VAL A 115 -36.52 -19.20 -17.48
N ILE A 116 -35.21 -19.06 -17.66
CA ILE A 116 -34.56 -19.19 -18.99
C ILE A 116 -34.62 -20.66 -19.48
N GLN A 117 -34.53 -21.63 -18.57
CA GLN A 117 -34.64 -23.06 -18.92
C GLN A 117 -36.08 -23.47 -19.30
N LEU A 118 -37.09 -22.78 -18.78
CA LEU A 118 -38.51 -22.99 -19.11
C LEU A 118 -38.85 -22.49 -20.53
N PHE A 119 -38.30 -21.36 -20.98
CA PHE A 119 -38.54 -20.84 -22.34
C PHE A 119 -37.99 -21.75 -23.44
N LYS A 120 -36.84 -22.39 -23.23
CA LYS A 120 -36.27 -23.36 -24.19
C LYS A 120 -37.07 -24.67 -24.33
N ARG A 121 -38.03 -24.92 -23.43
CA ARG A 121 -38.83 -26.14 -23.38
C ARG A 121 -40.21 -25.98 -24.01
N VAL A 122 -40.64 -24.74 -24.28
CA VAL A 122 -41.87 -24.44 -25.03
C VAL A 122 -41.61 -24.54 -26.54
N GLU A 123 -40.45 -24.11 -27.01
CA GLU A 123 -40.08 -24.17 -28.45
C GLU A 123 -39.77 -25.58 -28.96
N ALA A 124 -39.48 -26.54 -28.07
CA ALA A 124 -39.17 -27.94 -28.44
C ALA A 124 -40.40 -28.86 -28.49
N VAL A 125 -41.61 -28.36 -28.15
CA VAL A 125 -42.86 -29.14 -28.16
C VAL A 125 -43.77 -28.75 -29.34
N THR A 126 -43.44 -27.68 -30.07
CA THR A 126 -44.22 -27.17 -31.21
C THR A 126 -43.58 -27.44 -32.58
N THR A 127 -42.70 -28.42 -32.69
CA THR A 127 -42.17 -28.95 -33.96
C THR A 127 -42.33 -30.46 -34.02
#